data_AF-A0A2N6FR77-F1
#
_entry.id   AF-A0A2N6FR77-F1
#
_cell.length_a   1.000
_cell.length_b   1.000
_cell.length_c   1.000
_cell.angle_alpha   90.00
_cell.angle_beta   90.00
_cell.angle_gamma   90.00
#
_symmetry.space_group_name_H-M   'P 1'
#
loop_
_entity.id
_entity.type
_entity.pdbx_description
1 polymer ?
#
loop_
_entity_poly.entity_id
_entity_poly.type
_entity_poly.pdbx_seq_one_letter_code
_entity_poly.pdbx_strand_id
1 'polypeptide(L)'
;MSYEEIIVLGWNLNLVMFFLNLFFALRAMSLKTKEQLEEENRVLSTLKEEFDKYYPYRKYETMITYLIPFTAFFRMSYRLIEMNSFFSRNKGTTMVDYMIYKYQNDIQMAKNRLK
;
A
#
# COMPACT_ATOMS: atom_id res chain seq x y z
N MET A 1 -31.99 -0.04 7.16
CA MET A 1 -30.59 -0.27 7.56
C MET A 1 -30.29 0.61 8.76
N SER A 2 -29.88 0.04 9.89
CA SER A 2 -29.54 0.76 11.12
C SER A 2 -28.10 1.29 11.08
N TYR A 3 -27.76 2.22 11.97
CA TYR A 3 -26.39 2.72 12.09
C TYR A 3 -25.39 1.62 12.48
N GLU A 4 -25.81 0.67 13.32
CA GLU A 4 -25.00 -0.48 13.72
C GLU A 4 -24.68 -1.38 12.52
N GLU A 5 -25.68 -1.65 11.67
CA GLU A 5 -25.51 -2.43 10.45
C GLU A 5 -24.50 -1.79 9.48
N ILE A 6 -24.50 -0.45 9.38
CA ILE A 6 -23.55 0.31 8.56
C ILE A 6 -22.12 0.16 9.10
N ILE A 7 -21.93 0.23 10.42
CA ILE A 7 -20.60 0.08 11.04
C ILE A 7 -20.06 -1.33 10.80
N VAL A 8 -20.88 -2.35 11.01
CA VAL A 8 -20.53 -3.77 10.74
C VAL A 8 -20.16 -3.96 9.28
N LEU A 9 -20.94 -3.39 8.35
CA LEU A 9 -20.62 -3.42 6.92
C LEU A 9 -19.23 -2.80 6.64
N GLY A 10 -18.91 -1.67 7.27
CA GLY A 10 -17.62 -1.01 7.11
C GLY A 10 -16.43 -1.84 7.56
N TRP A 11 -16.56 -2.59 8.66
CA TRP A 11 -15.53 -3.54 9.10
C TRP A 11 -15.44 -4.77 8.20
N ASN A 12 -16.57 -5.30 7.72
CA ASN A 12 -16.58 -6.41 6.76
C ASN A 12 -15.86 -6.01 5.46
N LEU A 13 -16.07 -4.79 4.97
CA LEU A 13 -15.36 -4.27 3.80
C LEU A 13 -13.85 -4.07 4.06
N ASN A 14 -13.48 -3.61 5.26
CA ASN A 14 -12.07 -3.56 5.65
C ASN A 14 -11.43 -4.96 5.62
N LEU A 15 -12.14 -5.98 6.11
CA LEU A 15 -11.68 -7.36 6.12
C LEU A 15 -11.53 -7.93 4.69
N VAL A 16 -12.48 -7.63 3.79
CA VAL A 16 -12.34 -7.98 2.37
C VAL A 16 -11.07 -7.39 1.77
N MET A 17 -10.77 -6.11 2.04
CA MET A 17 -9.53 -5.50 1.53
C MET A 17 -8.27 -6.10 2.13
N PHE A 18 -8.32 -6.57 3.38
CA PHE A 18 -7.21 -7.30 3.98
C PHE A 18 -6.90 -8.57 3.18
N PHE A 19 -7.91 -9.40 2.90
CA PHE A 19 -7.73 -10.61 2.10
C PHE A 19 -7.27 -10.31 0.68
N LEU A 20 -7.81 -9.26 0.06
CA LEU A 20 -7.39 -8.84 -1.28
C LEU A 20 -5.91 -8.41 -1.31
N ASN A 21 -5.45 -7.65 -0.31
CA ASN A 21 -4.02 -7.31 -0.18
C ASN A 21 -3.14 -8.54 0.02
N LEU A 22 -3.56 -9.45 0.89
CA LEU A 22 -2.84 -10.69 1.14
C LEU A 22 -2.72 -11.50 -0.15
N PHE A 23 -3.80 -11.60 -0.92
CA PHE A 23 -3.80 -12.25 -2.23
C PHE A 23 -2.78 -11.62 -3.18
N PHE A 24 -2.75 -10.28 -3.29
CA PHE A 24 -1.77 -9.59 -4.14
C PHE A 24 -0.32 -9.83 -3.67
N ALA A 25 -0.07 -9.79 -2.37
CA ALA A 25 1.25 -10.05 -1.81
C ALA A 25 1.72 -11.47 -2.13
N LEU A 26 0.87 -12.48 -1.88
CA LEU A 26 1.17 -13.88 -2.18
C LEU A 26 1.44 -14.08 -3.67
N ARG A 27 0.61 -13.49 -4.54
CA ARG A 27 0.79 -13.57 -5.99
C ARG A 27 2.07 -12.89 -6.48
N ALA A 28 2.43 -11.75 -5.88
CA ALA A 28 3.65 -11.04 -6.22
C ALA A 28 4.92 -11.84 -5.84
N MET A 29 4.85 -12.60 -4.74
CA MET A 29 5.94 -13.45 -4.27
C MET A 29 6.03 -14.78 -5.01
N SER A 30 4.90 -15.40 -5.35
CA SER A 30 4.86 -16.76 -5.90
C SER A 30 5.51 -16.93 -7.28
N LEU A 31 5.81 -15.83 -7.98
CA LEU A 31 6.35 -15.82 -9.34
C LEU A 31 7.86 -15.56 -9.39
N LYS A 32 8.53 -15.42 -8.25
CA LYS A 32 9.92 -14.93 -8.16
C LYS A 32 10.83 -15.91 -7.44
N THR A 33 12.11 -15.90 -7.79
CA THR A 33 13.13 -16.65 -7.06
C THR A 33 13.48 -15.94 -5.76
N LYS A 34 14.15 -16.66 -4.85
CA LYS A 34 14.62 -16.10 -3.58
C LYS A 34 15.54 -14.90 -3.80
N GLU A 35 16.47 -15.00 -4.76
CA GLU A 35 17.45 -13.96 -5.07
C GLU A 35 16.75 -12.69 -5.59
N GLN A 36 15.72 -12.85 -6.43
CA GLN A 36 14.92 -11.73 -6.93
C GLN A 36 14.18 -11.02 -5.78
N LEU A 37 13.60 -11.79 -4.85
CA LEU A 37 12.91 -11.23 -3.69
C LEU A 37 13.85 -10.49 -2.74
N GLU A 38 15.07 -11.01 -2.53
CA GLU A 38 16.08 -10.36 -1.70
C GLU A 38 16.53 -9.02 -2.28
N GLU A 39 16.77 -8.96 -3.59
CA GLU A 39 17.16 -7.73 -4.28
C GLU A 39 16.06 -6.67 -4.23
N GLU A 40 14.82 -7.06 -4.50
CA GLU A 40 13.66 -6.16 -4.41
C GLU A 40 13.45 -5.66 -2.98
N ASN A 41 13.61 -6.54 -1.99
CA ASN A 41 13.50 -6.17 -0.59
C ASN A 41 14.62 -5.18 -0.18
N ARG A 42 15.84 -5.33 -0.70
CA ARG A 42 16.95 -4.39 -0.45
C ARG A 42 16.61 -2.98 -0.95
N VAL A 43 16.11 -2.87 -2.17
CA VAL A 43 15.69 -1.58 -2.76
C VAL A 43 14.55 -0.97 -1.96
N LEU A 44 13.51 -1.75 -1.65
CA LEU A 44 12.35 -1.28 -0.91
C LEU A 44 12.69 -0.91 0.54
N SER A 45 13.61 -1.61 1.19
CA SER A 45 14.07 -1.29 2.56
C SER A 45 14.76 0.06 2.59
N THR A 46 15.63 0.34 1.62
CA THR A 46 16.33 1.64 1.52
C THR A 46 15.33 2.79 1.36
N LEU A 47 14.36 2.62 0.47
CA LEU A 47 13.30 3.62 0.26
C LEU A 47 12.42 3.79 1.50
N LYS A 48 12.12 2.71 2.20
CA LYS A 48 11.35 2.75 3.44
C LYS A 48 12.09 3.49 4.54
N GLU A 49 13.38 3.23 4.73
CA GLU A 49 14.22 3.94 5.71
C GLU A 49 14.27 5.44 5.43
N GLU A 50 14.36 5.84 4.16
CA GLU A 50 14.30 7.25 3.80
C GLU A 50 12.90 7.84 4.06
N PHE A 51 11.85 7.11 3.69
CA PHE A 51 10.47 7.52 3.91
C PHE A 51 10.15 7.71 5.41
N ASP A 52 10.62 6.80 6.27
CA ASP A 52 10.36 6.82 7.71
C ASP A 52 10.96 8.06 8.40
N LYS A 53 12.00 8.69 7.81
CA LYS A 53 12.53 9.99 8.30
C LYS A 53 11.51 11.12 8.20
N TYR A 54 10.63 11.07 7.20
CA TYR A 54 9.58 12.07 6.99
C TYR A 54 8.29 11.73 7.74
N TYR A 55 8.06 10.46 8.06
CA TYR A 55 6.81 9.98 8.65
C TYR A 55 7.04 8.97 9.81
N PRO A 56 7.70 9.38 10.90
CA PRO A 56 8.17 8.47 11.96
C PRO A 56 7.06 7.71 12.67
N TYR A 57 5.84 8.28 12.75
CA TYR A 57 4.71 7.68 13.46
C TYR A 57 3.71 6.95 12.56
N ARG A 58 3.99 6.84 11.25
CA ARG A 58 3.05 6.27 10.26
C ARG A 58 2.60 4.86 10.61
N LYS A 59 3.48 4.05 11.23
CA LYS A 59 3.15 2.68 11.64
C LYS A 59 2.01 2.67 12.67
N TYR A 60 2.10 3.52 13.69
CA TYR A 60 1.08 3.63 14.74
C TYR A 60 -0.22 4.21 14.19
N GLU A 61 -0.13 5.25 13.38
CA GLU A 61 -1.28 5.83 12.67
C GLU A 61 -2.01 4.76 11.83
N THR A 62 -1.24 3.97 11.08
CA THR A 62 -1.79 2.89 10.25
C THR A 62 -2.54 1.85 11.09
N MET A 63 -1.98 1.44 12.24
CA MET A 63 -2.66 0.51 13.15
C MET A 63 -3.99 1.08 13.66
N ILE A 64 -3.99 2.34 14.11
CA ILE A 64 -5.20 3.01 14.61
C ILE A 64 -6.25 3.09 13.50
N THR A 65 -5.85 3.43 12.27
CA THR A 65 -6.79 3.54 11.15
C THR A 65 -7.48 2.23 10.78
N TYR A 66 -6.93 1.06 11.13
CA TYR A 66 -7.61 -0.22 10.90
C TYR A 66 -8.80 -0.45 11.85
N LEU A 67 -8.88 0.25 12.98
CA LEU A 67 -10.01 0.18 13.89
C LEU A 67 -11.23 0.97 13.40
N ILE A 68 -11.01 1.89 12.45
CA ILE A 68 -12.06 2.77 11.93
C ILE A 68 -12.78 2.07 10.76
N PRO A 69 -14.12 1.94 10.80
CA PRO A 69 -14.88 1.33 9.72
C PRO A 69 -14.62 2.03 8.38
N PHE A 70 -14.66 1.28 7.27
CA PHE A 70 -14.42 1.74 5.89
C PHE A 70 -13.03 2.29 5.55
N THR A 71 -12.16 2.55 6.52
CA THR A 71 -10.87 3.22 6.24
C THR A 71 -9.96 2.39 5.35
N ALA A 72 -9.83 1.08 5.61
CA ALA A 72 -9.05 0.20 4.75
C ALA A 72 -9.72 0.01 3.39
N PHE A 73 -11.07 -0.06 3.36
CA PHE A 73 -11.85 -0.13 2.13
C PHE A 73 -11.55 1.02 1.17
N PHE A 74 -11.70 2.27 1.62
CA PHE A 74 -11.46 3.43 0.77
C PHE A 74 -9.99 3.59 0.41
N ARG A 75 -9.07 3.44 1.38
CA ARG A 75 -7.63 3.54 1.14
C ARG A 75 -7.17 2.55 0.07
N MET A 76 -7.63 1.30 0.16
CA MET A 76 -7.23 0.29 -0.81
C MET A 76 -7.95 0.44 -2.15
N SER A 77 -9.22 0.83 -2.17
CA SER A 77 -9.93 1.10 -3.42
C SER A 77 -9.23 2.19 -4.23
N TYR A 78 -8.85 3.30 -3.58
CA TYR A 78 -8.04 4.34 -4.22
C TYR A 78 -6.72 3.78 -4.76
N ARG A 79 -6.04 2.95 -3.97
CA ARG A 79 -4.76 2.36 -4.37
C ARG A 79 -4.89 1.43 -5.57
N LEU A 80 -5.96 0.65 -5.65
CA LEU A 80 -6.23 -0.22 -6.81
C LEU A 80 -6.45 0.60 -8.08
N ILE A 81 -7.15 1.73 -7.98
CA ILE A 81 -7.33 2.65 -9.11
C ILE A 81 -5.97 3.24 -9.55
N GLU A 82 -5.14 3.69 -8.59
CA GLU A 82 -3.80 4.21 -8.87
C GLU A 82 -2.91 3.14 -9.53
N MET A 83 -2.91 1.92 -9.00
CA MET A 83 -2.19 0.77 -9.56
C MET A 83 -2.65 0.46 -10.98
N ASN A 84 -3.96 0.34 -11.20
CA ASN A 84 -4.52 0.08 -12.52
C ASN A 84 -4.11 1.16 -13.53
N SER A 85 -4.15 2.44 -13.12
CA SER A 85 -3.67 3.55 -13.93
C SER A 85 -2.18 3.41 -14.26
N PHE A 86 -1.36 3.11 -13.26
CA PHE A 86 0.08 2.90 -13.44
C PHE A 86 0.39 1.76 -14.42
N PHE A 87 -0.20 0.58 -14.24
CA PHE A 87 0.03 -0.57 -15.12
C PHE A 87 -0.53 -0.37 -16.53
N SER A 88 -1.62 0.39 -16.67
CA SER A 88 -2.18 0.70 -17.99
C SER A 88 -1.22 1.55 -18.85
N ARG A 89 -0.43 2.41 -18.21
CA ARG A 89 0.53 3.32 -18.85
C ARG A 89 1.93 2.74 -18.95
N ASN A 90 2.29 1.82 -18.05
CA ASN A 90 3.62 1.22 -17.95
C ASN A 90 3.53 -0.29 -18.21
N LYS A 91 3.52 -0.68 -19.49
CA LYS A 91 3.47 -2.09 -19.88
C LYS A 91 4.76 -2.81 -19.49
N GLY A 92 4.63 -4.04 -18.98
CA GLY A 92 5.78 -4.86 -18.58
C GLY A 92 6.34 -4.55 -17.19
N THR A 93 5.78 -3.59 -16.46
CA THR A 93 6.17 -3.32 -15.06
C THR A 93 5.51 -4.29 -14.09
N THR A 94 6.17 -4.50 -12.96
CA THR A 94 5.77 -5.37 -11.87
C THR A 94 5.15 -4.60 -10.70
N MET A 95 4.57 -5.33 -9.76
CA MET A 95 4.07 -4.75 -8.50
C MET A 95 5.15 -4.00 -7.72
N VAL A 96 6.40 -4.47 -7.79
CA VAL A 96 7.52 -3.83 -7.09
C VAL A 96 7.89 -2.51 -7.74
N ASP A 97 7.85 -2.40 -9.07
CA ASP A 97 8.08 -1.15 -9.77
C ASP A 97 7.06 -0.08 -9.37
N TYR A 98 5.78 -0.46 -9.25
CA TYR A 98 4.75 0.43 -8.71
C TYR A 98 5.05 0.85 -7.26
N MET A 99 5.51 -0.07 -6.41
CA MET A 99 5.87 0.25 -5.02
C MET A 99 7.05 1.22 -4.95
N ILE A 100 8.09 1.01 -5.77
CA ILE A 100 9.25 1.90 -5.87
C ILE A 100 8.81 3.30 -6.30
N TYR A 101 8.05 3.39 -7.40
CA TYR A 101 7.47 4.65 -7.88
C TYR A 101 6.71 5.37 -6.77
N LYS A 102 5.86 4.65 -6.03
CA LYS A 102 5.04 5.23 -4.98
C LYS A 102 5.88 5.78 -3.82
N TYR A 103 6.87 5.02 -3.35
CA TYR A 103 7.78 5.49 -2.30
C TYR A 103 8.57 6.72 -2.75
N GLN A 104 9.15 6.69 -3.95
CA GLN A 104 9.92 7.81 -4.48
C GLN A 104 9.07 9.08 -4.60
N ASN A 105 7.86 8.97 -5.14
CA ASN A 105 6.95 10.10 -5.27
C ASN A 105 6.54 10.65 -3.89
N ASP A 106 6.20 9.80 -2.93
CA ASP A 106 5.81 10.23 -1.58
C ASP A 106 6.98 10.92 -0.85
N ILE A 107 8.22 10.40 -0.98
CA ILE A 107 9.44 11.04 -0.45
C ILE A 107 9.67 12.40 -1.11
N GLN A 108 9.54 12.49 -2.43
CA GLN A 108 9.74 13.74 -3.17
C GLN A 108 8.70 14.80 -2.76
N MET A 109 7.43 14.39 -2.59
CA MET A 109 6.39 15.28 -2.08
C MET A 109 6.71 15.77 -0.66
N ALA A 110 7.22 14.91 0.22
CA ALA A 110 7.64 15.30 1.56
C ALA A 110 8.81 16.31 1.51
N LYS A 111 9.82 16.05 0.68
CA LYS A 111 10.96 16.97 0.46
C LYS A 111 10.49 18.34 -0.04
N ASN A 112 9.54 18.37 -0.98
CA ASN A 112 9.03 19.62 -1.53
C ASN A 112 8.20 20.43 -0.52
N ARG A 113 7.59 19.80 0.48
CA ARG A 113 6.85 20.50 1.56
C ARG A 113 7.77 21.15 2.61
N LEU A 114 9.01 20.68 2.69
CA LEU A 114 10.03 21.19 3.64
C LEU A 114 10.93 22.28 3.02
N LYS A 115 10.79 22.54 1.72
CA LYS A 115 11.41 23.67 1.01
C LYS A 115 10.49 24.88 1.05
#